data_AF-A0A9E4HCI3-F1
#
_entry.id   AF-A0A9E4HCI3-F1
#
_cell.length_a   1.000
_cell.length_b   1.000
_cell.length_c   1.000
_cell.angle_alpha   90.00
_cell.angle_beta   90.00
_cell.angle_gamma   90.00
#
_symmetry.space_group_name_H-M   'P 1'
#
loop_
_entity.id
_entity.type
_entity.pdbx_description
1 polymer ?
#
loop_
_entity_poly.entity_id
_entity_poly.type
_entity_poly.pdbx_seq_one_letter_code
_entity_poly.pdbx_strand_id
1 'polypeptide(L)'
;MNLWRKISTERGLNLLRRDVVSWNELRATKDLSGTSFANSQLRERDLTWSNLDNLDFSGSDFAGADLRGADLNACDLTGANFQGADLRGAILHGATLRLTNMAGAQLQGANLTTADLSQINLRGADLGSAVLRGTYCHYADFSEANLTWADMQSANLSNSTFYKTVLTEANMSRSNLAHANFNLALLENTDLNEAFVHDTIFAALDLGGAKNLDNVLHEPSSMLSIGTDTLINTLRNAGGEFTPDQQVFLSKGGVSVALLSSIHAPADLMSER
;
A
#
# COMPACT_ATOMS: atom_id res chain seq x y z
N MET A 1 -15.27 -40.15 2.23
CA MET A 1 -14.00 -39.54 2.67
C MET A 1 -12.93 -39.95 1.66
N ASN A 2 -12.71 -39.13 0.63
CA ASN A 2 -12.07 -39.53 -0.63
C ASN A 2 -10.56 -39.77 -0.48
N LEU A 3 -10.09 -40.91 -0.99
CA LEU A 3 -8.68 -41.34 -0.99
C LEU A 3 -7.70 -40.35 -1.65
N TRP A 4 -8.20 -39.37 -2.42
CA TRP A 4 -7.39 -38.37 -3.14
C TRP A 4 -6.88 -37.22 -2.27
N ARG A 5 -7.39 -37.04 -1.04
CA ARG A 5 -6.83 -36.11 -0.04
C ARG A 5 -5.40 -36.50 0.44
N LYS A 6 -4.86 -37.59 -0.09
CA LYS A 6 -3.49 -38.12 0.14
C LYS A 6 -2.65 -38.15 -1.14
N ILE A 7 -2.72 -37.14 -2.01
CA ILE A 7 -1.42 -36.65 -2.48
C ILE A 7 -0.77 -36.17 -1.21
N SER A 8 0.28 -36.86 -0.72
CA SER A 8 1.02 -36.34 0.43
C SER A 8 1.37 -34.90 0.06
N THR A 9 1.16 -33.93 0.95
CA THR A 9 1.56 -32.53 0.74
C THR A 9 2.94 -32.46 0.06
N GLU A 10 3.84 -33.35 0.46
CA GLU A 10 5.15 -33.57 -0.16
C GLU A 10 5.12 -33.94 -1.66
N ARG A 11 4.27 -34.85 -2.12
CA ARG A 11 4.13 -35.17 -3.56
C ARG A 11 3.62 -33.97 -4.36
N GLY A 12 2.62 -33.25 -3.83
CA GLY A 12 2.10 -32.05 -4.47
C GLY A 12 3.17 -30.96 -4.55
N LEU A 13 3.89 -30.74 -3.45
CA LEU A 13 4.94 -29.75 -3.35
C LEU A 13 6.14 -30.08 -4.25
N ASN A 14 6.51 -31.37 -4.33
CA ASN A 14 7.57 -31.83 -5.24
C ASN A 14 7.16 -31.65 -6.70
N LEU A 15 5.88 -31.81 -7.04
CA LEU A 15 5.37 -31.52 -8.38
C LEU A 15 5.46 -30.03 -8.70
N LEU A 16 4.97 -29.18 -7.79
CA LEU A 16 5.02 -27.73 -7.92
C LEU A 16 6.46 -27.22 -8.10
N ARG A 17 7.40 -27.76 -7.32
CA ARG A 17 8.83 -27.41 -7.42
C ARG A 17 9.50 -27.89 -8.71
N ARG A 18 8.96 -28.92 -9.33
CA ARG A 18 9.54 -29.55 -10.52
C ARG A 18 9.13 -28.80 -11.77
N ASP A 19 7.83 -28.59 -11.97
CA ASP A 19 7.32 -27.92 -13.16
C ASP A 19 5.87 -27.43 -13.00
N VAL A 20 5.60 -26.21 -13.46
CA VAL A 20 4.27 -25.58 -13.39
C VAL A 20 3.25 -26.28 -14.29
N VAL A 21 3.67 -26.82 -15.43
CA VAL A 21 2.75 -27.46 -16.40
C VAL A 21 2.06 -28.67 -15.77
N SER A 22 2.82 -29.62 -15.22
CA SER A 22 2.27 -30.81 -14.57
C SER A 22 1.49 -30.43 -13.31
N TRP A 23 1.91 -29.39 -12.59
CA TRP A 23 1.14 -28.86 -11.47
C TRP A 23 -0.24 -28.36 -11.92
N ASN A 24 -0.31 -27.58 -13.01
CA ASN A 24 -1.56 -27.07 -13.54
C ASN A 24 -2.45 -28.19 -14.12
N GLU A 25 -1.86 -29.21 -14.77
CA GLU A 25 -2.59 -30.41 -15.21
C GLU A 25 -3.20 -31.17 -14.02
N LEU A 26 -2.47 -31.26 -12.89
CA LEU A 26 -3.00 -31.81 -11.65
C LEU A 26 -4.17 -30.97 -11.14
N ARG A 27 -3.99 -29.65 -11.04
CA ARG A 27 -5.02 -28.69 -10.57
C ARG A 27 -6.28 -28.70 -11.45
N ALA A 28 -6.14 -28.94 -12.75
CA ALA A 28 -7.27 -29.03 -13.67
C ALA A 28 -8.16 -30.26 -13.41
N THR A 29 -7.64 -31.31 -12.76
CA THR A 29 -8.36 -32.58 -12.55
C THR A 29 -8.59 -32.92 -11.08
N LYS A 30 -7.95 -32.20 -10.16
CA LYS A 30 -8.01 -32.42 -8.72
C LYS A 30 -8.24 -31.11 -7.99
N ASP A 31 -9.31 -31.08 -7.21
CA ASP A 31 -9.52 -30.04 -6.22
C ASP A 31 -8.57 -30.25 -5.04
N LEU A 32 -7.63 -29.31 -4.89
CA LEU A 32 -6.70 -29.24 -3.77
C LEU A 32 -7.04 -28.10 -2.81
N SER A 33 -8.19 -27.44 -2.96
CA SER A 33 -8.62 -26.33 -2.11
C SER A 33 -8.55 -26.68 -0.62
N GLY A 34 -7.96 -25.78 0.17
CA GLY A 34 -7.70 -25.95 1.58
C GLY A 34 -6.58 -26.94 1.91
N THR A 35 -5.83 -27.45 0.92
CA THR A 35 -4.63 -28.25 1.19
C THR A 35 -3.53 -27.34 1.72
N SER A 36 -2.96 -27.74 2.86
CA SER A 36 -1.85 -27.02 3.48
C SER A 36 -0.51 -27.44 2.88
N PHE A 37 0.20 -26.43 2.42
CA PHE A 37 1.60 -26.38 2.03
C PHE A 37 2.36 -25.38 2.93
N ALA A 38 1.88 -25.14 4.16
CA ALA A 38 2.49 -24.21 5.09
C ALA A 38 3.99 -24.50 5.31
N ASN A 39 4.78 -23.44 5.52
CA ASN A 39 6.23 -23.48 5.73
C ASN A 39 7.03 -24.09 4.56
N SER A 40 6.45 -24.12 3.36
CA SER A 40 7.12 -24.66 2.19
C SER A 40 8.28 -23.79 1.73
N GLN A 41 9.36 -24.44 1.30
CA GLN A 41 10.50 -23.78 0.69
C GLN A 41 10.29 -23.71 -0.83
N LEU A 42 10.02 -22.51 -1.34
CA LEU A 42 9.72 -22.17 -2.73
C LEU A 42 10.56 -20.97 -3.25
N ARG A 43 11.62 -20.62 -2.51
CA ARG A 43 12.58 -19.57 -2.84
C ARG A 43 13.14 -19.76 -4.27
N GLU A 44 13.22 -18.67 -5.01
CA GLU A 44 13.81 -18.59 -6.37
C GLU A 44 13.19 -19.56 -7.39
N ARG A 45 11.98 -20.08 -7.14
CA ARG A 45 11.31 -21.00 -8.07
C ARG A 45 10.60 -20.25 -9.18
N ASP A 46 10.57 -20.86 -10.36
CA ASP A 46 9.62 -20.50 -11.41
C ASP A 46 8.25 -21.12 -11.07
N LEU A 47 7.32 -20.23 -10.76
CA LEU A 47 5.92 -20.49 -10.44
C LEU A 47 5.00 -19.67 -11.36
N THR A 48 5.52 -19.24 -12.51
CA THR A 48 4.78 -18.39 -13.46
C THR A 48 3.51 -19.08 -13.94
N TRP A 49 2.39 -18.36 -13.96
CA TRP A 49 1.08 -18.89 -14.38
C TRP A 49 0.60 -20.13 -13.61
N SER A 50 1.17 -20.42 -12.43
CA SER A 50 0.74 -21.55 -11.63
C SER A 50 -0.64 -21.31 -11.04
N ASN A 51 -1.49 -22.34 -11.06
CA ASN A 51 -2.74 -22.34 -10.32
C ASN A 51 -2.46 -22.72 -8.87
N LEU A 52 -2.38 -21.71 -8.00
CA LEU A 52 -2.21 -21.87 -6.56
C LEU A 52 -3.52 -21.59 -5.79
N ASP A 53 -4.65 -21.45 -6.49
CA ASP A 53 -5.93 -21.01 -5.92
C ASP A 53 -6.30 -21.78 -4.64
N ASN A 54 -6.79 -21.05 -3.64
CA ASN A 54 -7.38 -21.58 -2.41
C ASN A 54 -6.47 -22.56 -1.64
N LEU A 55 -5.15 -22.34 -1.65
CA LEU A 55 -4.18 -23.14 -0.90
C LEU A 55 -3.70 -22.41 0.35
N ASP A 56 -3.26 -23.17 1.34
CA ASP A 56 -2.58 -22.63 2.51
C ASP A 56 -1.06 -22.73 2.31
N PHE A 57 -0.42 -21.58 2.15
CA PHE A 57 1.03 -21.40 2.09
C PHE A 57 1.54 -20.54 3.26
N SER A 58 0.82 -20.50 4.38
CA SER A 58 1.23 -19.73 5.56
C SER A 58 2.67 -20.06 5.98
N GLY A 59 3.45 -19.03 6.30
CA GLY A 59 4.87 -19.16 6.67
C GLY A 59 5.81 -19.68 5.58
N SER A 60 5.36 -19.84 4.33
CA SER A 60 6.21 -20.34 3.24
C SER A 60 7.22 -19.28 2.77
N ASP A 61 8.36 -19.74 2.25
CA ASP A 61 9.39 -18.88 1.67
C ASP A 61 9.32 -18.89 0.15
N PHE A 62 8.89 -17.78 -0.43
CA PHE A 62 8.84 -17.46 -1.86
C PHE A 62 9.87 -16.38 -2.25
N ALA A 63 10.88 -16.08 -1.41
CA ALA A 63 11.80 -15.00 -1.72
C ALA A 63 12.47 -15.19 -3.10
N GLY A 64 12.46 -14.13 -3.90
CA GLY A 64 12.97 -14.15 -5.28
C GLY A 64 12.26 -15.12 -6.23
N ALA A 65 11.14 -15.73 -5.86
CA ALA A 65 10.36 -16.58 -6.76
C ALA A 65 9.73 -15.76 -7.90
N ASP A 66 9.56 -16.40 -9.05
CA ASP A 66 8.88 -15.82 -10.20
C ASP A 66 7.43 -16.35 -10.24
N LEU A 67 6.49 -15.50 -9.86
CA LEU A 67 5.05 -15.75 -9.74
C LEU A 67 4.26 -14.91 -10.75
N ARG A 68 4.89 -14.47 -11.84
CA ARG A 68 4.21 -13.66 -12.86
C ARG A 68 2.97 -14.38 -13.36
N GLY A 69 1.82 -13.70 -13.29
CA GLY A 69 0.53 -14.24 -13.70
C GLY A 69 0.02 -15.44 -12.90
N ALA A 70 0.64 -15.79 -11.77
CA ALA A 70 0.16 -16.89 -10.93
C ALA A 70 -1.22 -16.57 -10.33
N ASP A 71 -2.06 -17.59 -10.18
CA ASP A 71 -3.35 -17.49 -9.50
C ASP A 71 -3.18 -17.89 -8.04
N LEU A 72 -3.19 -16.90 -7.15
CA LEU A 72 -3.11 -17.01 -5.69
C LEU A 72 -4.45 -16.63 -5.03
N ASN A 73 -5.57 -16.69 -5.77
CA ASN A 73 -6.89 -16.31 -5.26
C ASN A 73 -7.22 -17.06 -3.97
N ALA A 74 -7.75 -16.34 -2.98
CA ALA A 74 -8.16 -16.89 -1.69
C ALA A 74 -7.11 -17.76 -0.97
N CYS A 75 -5.82 -17.61 -1.27
CA CYS A 75 -4.76 -18.31 -0.56
C CYS A 75 -4.58 -17.75 0.86
N ASP A 76 -4.19 -18.62 1.79
CA ASP A 76 -3.58 -18.18 3.05
C ASP A 76 -2.06 -18.06 2.85
N LEU A 77 -1.55 -16.84 2.88
CA LEU A 77 -0.15 -16.46 2.75
C LEU A 77 0.36 -15.77 4.02
N THR A 78 -0.36 -15.95 5.14
CA THR A 78 -0.03 -15.32 6.43
C THR A 78 1.41 -15.62 6.82
N GLY A 79 2.18 -14.56 7.09
CA GLY A 79 3.58 -14.68 7.51
C GLY A 79 4.54 -15.24 6.45
N ALA A 80 4.10 -15.40 5.20
CA ALA A 80 4.98 -15.85 4.12
C ALA A 80 6.03 -14.78 3.77
N ASN A 81 7.10 -15.21 3.10
CA ASN A 81 8.18 -14.34 2.65
C ASN A 81 8.24 -14.28 1.13
N PHE A 82 7.93 -13.13 0.54
CA PHE A 82 8.03 -12.81 -0.88
C PHE A 82 9.09 -11.73 -1.15
N GLN A 83 10.08 -11.57 -0.27
CA GLN A 83 11.12 -10.56 -0.47
C GLN A 83 11.76 -10.68 -1.86
N GLY A 84 11.68 -9.59 -2.64
CA GLY A 84 12.20 -9.53 -4.00
C GLY A 84 11.56 -10.47 -5.02
N ALA A 85 10.42 -11.09 -4.71
CA ALA A 85 9.70 -11.95 -5.64
C ALA A 85 9.05 -11.14 -6.77
N ASP A 86 8.81 -11.79 -7.90
CA ASP A 86 8.14 -11.18 -9.06
C ASP A 86 6.70 -11.70 -9.17
N LEU A 87 5.74 -10.87 -8.78
CA LEU A 87 4.30 -11.12 -8.83
C LEU A 87 3.59 -10.27 -9.89
N ARG A 88 4.29 -9.82 -10.94
CA ARG A 88 3.66 -8.97 -11.97
C ARG A 88 2.45 -9.68 -12.59
N GLY A 89 1.31 -9.00 -12.59
CA GLY A 89 0.03 -9.52 -13.08
C GLY A 89 -0.52 -10.73 -12.31
N ALA A 90 0.03 -11.07 -11.14
CA ALA A 90 -0.51 -12.15 -10.30
C ALA A 90 -1.92 -11.80 -9.79
N ILE A 91 -2.72 -12.82 -9.53
CA ILE A 91 -4.10 -12.68 -9.07
C ILE A 91 -4.17 -13.12 -7.61
N LEU A 92 -4.40 -12.17 -6.69
CA LEU A 92 -4.45 -12.37 -5.25
C LEU A 92 -5.81 -11.92 -4.68
N HIS A 93 -6.90 -12.06 -5.46
CA HIS A 93 -8.21 -11.61 -5.02
C HIS A 93 -8.64 -12.38 -3.77
N GLY A 94 -8.96 -11.64 -2.70
CA GLY A 94 -9.38 -12.21 -1.42
C GLY A 94 -8.31 -13.05 -0.70
N ALA A 95 -7.04 -12.98 -1.11
CA ALA A 95 -5.96 -13.67 -0.41
C ALA A 95 -5.72 -13.08 0.99
N THR A 96 -5.23 -13.90 1.91
CA THR A 96 -4.82 -13.48 3.26
C THR A 96 -3.30 -13.35 3.30
N LEU A 97 -2.80 -12.13 3.44
CA LEU A 97 -1.39 -11.72 3.35
C LEU A 97 -0.95 -10.97 4.63
N ARG A 98 -1.56 -11.32 5.75
CA ARG A 98 -1.29 -10.72 7.05
C ARG A 98 0.15 -11.03 7.47
N LEU A 99 0.87 -10.04 7.99
CA LEU A 99 2.25 -10.21 8.46
C LEU A 99 3.24 -10.72 7.39
N THR A 100 2.89 -10.64 6.11
CA THR A 100 3.71 -11.12 5.00
C THR A 100 4.84 -10.13 4.70
N ASN A 101 6.03 -10.63 4.40
CA ASN A 101 7.15 -9.81 3.94
C ASN A 101 7.19 -9.76 2.42
N MET A 102 6.88 -8.61 1.82
CA MET A 102 6.95 -8.34 0.38
C MET A 102 7.95 -7.22 0.05
N ALA A 103 8.94 -6.98 0.92
CA ALA A 103 9.93 -5.93 0.68
C ALA A 103 10.66 -6.12 -0.66
N GLY A 104 10.69 -5.06 -1.48
CA GLY A 104 11.29 -5.07 -2.82
C GLY A 104 10.59 -5.95 -3.86
N ALA A 105 9.42 -6.52 -3.56
CA ALA A 105 8.68 -7.35 -4.52
C ALA A 105 8.17 -6.54 -5.72
N GLN A 106 8.00 -7.19 -6.85
CA GLN A 106 7.46 -6.61 -8.09
C GLN A 106 6.00 -7.04 -8.23
N LEU A 107 5.05 -6.13 -8.03
CA LEU A 107 3.60 -6.36 -7.98
C LEU A 107 2.86 -5.58 -9.08
N GLN A 108 3.55 -5.13 -10.12
CA GLN A 108 2.94 -4.27 -11.13
C GLN A 108 1.76 -4.99 -11.81
N GLY A 109 0.62 -4.32 -11.83
CA GLY A 109 -0.63 -4.87 -12.38
C GLY A 109 -1.23 -6.05 -11.60
N ALA A 110 -0.72 -6.38 -10.41
CA ALA A 110 -1.28 -7.46 -9.59
C ALA A 110 -2.69 -7.08 -9.09
N ASN A 111 -3.59 -8.07 -9.02
CA ASN A 111 -4.93 -7.88 -8.50
C ASN A 111 -5.03 -8.35 -7.04
N LEU A 112 -5.05 -7.42 -6.11
CA LEU A 112 -5.17 -7.65 -4.67
C LEU A 112 -6.58 -7.30 -4.15
N THR A 113 -7.58 -7.15 -5.03
CA THR A 113 -8.93 -6.71 -4.64
C THR A 113 -9.45 -7.50 -3.44
N THR A 114 -9.91 -6.80 -2.39
CA THR A 114 -10.43 -7.36 -1.13
C THR A 114 -9.47 -8.28 -0.34
N ALA A 115 -8.17 -8.30 -0.68
CA ALA A 115 -7.18 -9.04 0.08
C ALA A 115 -6.98 -8.44 1.49
N ASP A 116 -6.61 -9.29 2.43
CA ASP A 116 -6.19 -8.87 3.77
C ASP A 116 -4.66 -8.70 3.79
N LEU A 117 -4.21 -7.46 3.75
CA LEU A 117 -2.81 -7.01 3.75
C LEU A 117 -2.41 -6.41 5.11
N SER A 118 -3.11 -6.78 6.19
CA SER A 118 -2.90 -6.15 7.49
C SER A 118 -1.49 -6.43 8.02
N GLN A 119 -0.78 -5.38 8.44
CA GLN A 119 0.62 -5.47 8.88
C GLN A 119 1.58 -6.04 7.84
N ILE A 120 1.28 -5.90 6.54
CA ILE A 120 2.19 -6.31 5.47
C ILE A 120 3.41 -5.38 5.38
N ASN A 121 4.57 -5.93 5.05
CA ASN A 121 5.76 -5.15 4.71
C ASN A 121 5.90 -5.06 3.18
N LEU A 122 5.64 -3.89 2.60
CA LEU A 122 5.79 -3.58 1.17
C LEU A 122 6.92 -2.56 0.94
N ARG A 123 7.88 -2.43 1.88
CA ARG A 123 8.96 -1.45 1.78
C ARG A 123 9.74 -1.62 0.47
N GLY A 124 9.84 -0.55 -0.32
CA GLY A 124 10.54 -0.55 -1.60
C GLY A 124 9.93 -1.45 -2.69
N ALA A 125 8.72 -1.98 -2.48
CA ALA A 125 8.03 -2.78 -3.50
C ALA A 125 7.51 -1.89 -4.64
N ASP A 126 7.33 -2.48 -5.82
CA ASP A 126 6.74 -1.79 -6.96
C ASP A 126 5.34 -2.34 -7.26
N LEU A 127 4.32 -1.57 -6.89
CA LEU A 127 2.90 -1.83 -7.07
C LEU A 127 2.31 -0.99 -8.21
N GLY A 128 3.11 -0.55 -9.18
CA GLY A 128 2.64 0.25 -10.30
C GLY A 128 1.42 -0.39 -11.00
N SER A 129 0.33 0.37 -11.15
CA SER A 129 -0.95 -0.12 -11.72
C SER A 129 -1.60 -1.31 -11.00
N ALA A 130 -1.18 -1.66 -9.78
CA ALA A 130 -1.83 -2.70 -8.99
C ALA A 130 -3.25 -2.31 -8.57
N VAL A 131 -4.12 -3.29 -8.40
CA VAL A 131 -5.52 -3.09 -7.98
C VAL A 131 -5.68 -3.55 -6.53
N LEU A 132 -5.83 -2.60 -5.61
CA LEU A 132 -5.99 -2.80 -4.16
C LEU A 132 -7.36 -2.33 -3.66
N ARG A 133 -8.40 -2.43 -4.49
CA ARG A 133 -9.73 -1.93 -4.13
C ARG A 133 -10.29 -2.69 -2.93
N GLY A 134 -10.74 -1.96 -1.92
CA GLY A 134 -11.36 -2.52 -0.72
C GLY A 134 -10.45 -3.45 0.09
N THR A 135 -9.12 -3.34 -0.04
CA THR A 135 -8.19 -4.14 0.76
C THR A 135 -8.17 -3.70 2.23
N TYR A 136 -7.75 -4.62 3.09
CA TYR A 136 -7.45 -4.32 4.49
C TYR A 136 -5.94 -4.15 4.64
N CYS A 137 -5.43 -2.92 4.61
CA CYS A 137 -4.01 -2.60 4.70
C CYS A 137 -3.62 -1.95 6.02
N HIS A 138 -4.45 -2.03 7.07
CA HIS A 138 -4.15 -1.32 8.31
C HIS A 138 -2.81 -1.79 8.91
N TYR A 139 -2.01 -0.83 9.41
CA TYR A 139 -0.63 -1.02 9.87
C TYR A 139 0.37 -1.51 8.81
N ALA A 140 0.09 -1.32 7.52
CA ALA A 140 1.03 -1.71 6.46
C ALA A 140 2.23 -0.73 6.35
N ASP A 141 3.36 -1.25 5.88
CA ASP A 141 4.55 -0.46 5.53
C ASP A 141 4.71 -0.35 4.01
N PHE A 142 4.34 0.79 3.43
CA PHE A 142 4.56 1.13 2.02
C PHE A 142 5.80 2.01 1.81
N SER A 143 6.67 2.16 2.80
CA SER A 143 7.77 3.11 2.73
C SER A 143 8.65 2.85 1.51
N GLU A 144 8.98 3.90 0.77
CA GLU A 144 9.80 3.85 -0.46
C GLU A 144 9.19 3.00 -1.59
N ALA A 145 7.93 2.56 -1.47
CA ALA A 145 7.25 1.82 -2.52
C ALA A 145 6.85 2.72 -3.70
N ASN A 146 6.68 2.11 -4.87
CA ASN A 146 6.06 2.73 -6.04
C ASN A 146 4.61 2.29 -6.17
N LEU A 147 3.66 3.22 -6.06
CA LEU A 147 2.22 3.02 -6.23
C LEU A 147 1.68 3.84 -7.40
N THR A 148 2.52 4.19 -8.37
CA THR A 148 2.10 4.96 -9.55
C THR A 148 0.95 4.26 -10.26
N TRP A 149 -0.16 4.97 -10.53
CA TRP A 149 -1.39 4.44 -11.12
C TRP A 149 -2.11 3.32 -10.33
N ALA A 150 -1.73 3.06 -9.08
CA ALA A 150 -2.39 2.03 -8.28
C ALA A 150 -3.83 2.46 -7.90
N ASP A 151 -4.76 1.50 -7.90
CA ASP A 151 -6.15 1.73 -7.49
C ASP A 151 -6.38 1.19 -6.07
N MET A 152 -6.38 2.08 -5.09
CA MET A 152 -6.62 1.81 -3.67
C MET A 152 -8.00 2.34 -3.22
N GLN A 153 -8.96 2.47 -4.13
CA GLN A 153 -10.29 2.94 -3.78
C GLN A 153 -10.90 2.11 -2.64
N SER A 154 -11.46 2.79 -1.64
CA SER A 154 -12.11 2.19 -0.47
C SER A 154 -11.20 1.27 0.37
N ALA A 155 -9.87 1.31 0.18
CA ALA A 155 -8.95 0.54 1.01
C ALA A 155 -8.91 1.07 2.45
N ASN A 156 -8.74 0.18 3.43
CA ASN A 156 -8.43 0.57 4.80
C ASN A 156 -6.92 0.66 4.97
N LEU A 157 -6.38 1.87 4.95
CA LEU A 157 -4.96 2.20 5.04
C LEU A 157 -4.60 2.84 6.39
N SER A 158 -5.50 2.77 7.38
CA SER A 158 -5.28 3.39 8.69
C SER A 158 -4.01 2.87 9.37
N ASN A 159 -3.33 3.74 10.12
CA ASN A 159 -2.07 3.46 10.82
C ASN A 159 -0.92 2.98 9.92
N SER A 160 -1.02 3.14 8.60
CA SER A 160 0.03 2.72 7.66
C SER A 160 1.08 3.80 7.45
N THR A 161 2.27 3.43 7.00
CA THR A 161 3.30 4.38 6.59
C THR A 161 3.48 4.38 5.08
N PHE A 162 3.53 5.57 4.51
CA PHE A 162 3.81 5.93 3.12
C PHE A 162 5.07 6.80 3.03
N TYR A 163 6.02 6.59 3.95
CA TYR A 163 7.25 7.39 3.98
C TYR A 163 8.02 7.27 2.65
N LYS A 164 8.26 8.39 1.96
CA LYS A 164 8.90 8.42 0.62
C LYS A 164 8.23 7.56 -0.45
N THR A 165 6.94 7.28 -0.30
CA THR A 165 6.19 6.49 -1.28
C THR A 165 5.81 7.34 -2.50
N VAL A 166 5.87 6.76 -3.68
CA VAL A 166 5.43 7.42 -4.92
C VAL A 166 3.98 7.06 -5.21
N LEU A 167 3.07 8.03 -5.17
CA LEU A 167 1.62 7.85 -5.35
C LEU A 167 1.10 8.57 -6.61
N THR A 168 1.99 8.90 -7.55
CA THR A 168 1.65 9.64 -8.75
C THR A 168 0.47 8.99 -9.49
N GLU A 169 -0.60 9.75 -9.73
CA GLU A 169 -1.84 9.31 -10.39
C GLU A 169 -2.55 8.12 -9.70
N ALA A 170 -2.24 7.83 -8.44
CA ALA A 170 -2.92 6.78 -7.68
C ALA A 170 -4.33 7.21 -7.30
N ASN A 171 -5.26 6.24 -7.23
CA ASN A 171 -6.61 6.45 -6.75
C ASN A 171 -6.73 6.00 -5.29
N MET A 172 -6.90 6.94 -4.37
CA MET A 172 -7.13 6.69 -2.94
C MET A 172 -8.53 7.16 -2.52
N SER A 173 -9.45 7.34 -3.46
CA SER A 173 -10.80 7.80 -3.16
C SER A 173 -11.52 6.87 -2.18
N ARG A 174 -12.27 7.44 -1.24
CA ARG A 174 -13.04 6.72 -0.20
C ARG A 174 -12.21 5.83 0.72
N SER A 175 -10.89 5.93 0.68
CA SER A 175 -10.01 5.14 1.54
C SER A 175 -10.03 5.67 2.97
N ASN A 176 -9.73 4.80 3.93
CA ASN A 176 -9.49 5.20 5.31
C ASN A 176 -7.98 5.39 5.53
N LEU A 177 -7.56 6.63 5.76
CA LEU A 177 -6.17 7.03 5.97
C LEU A 177 -5.89 7.42 7.42
N ALA A 178 -6.80 7.14 8.36
CA ALA A 178 -6.66 7.62 9.72
C ALA A 178 -5.32 7.21 10.35
N HIS A 179 -4.62 8.15 10.97
CA HIS A 179 -3.28 7.93 11.55
C HIS A 179 -2.19 7.49 10.56
N ALA A 180 -2.43 7.58 9.24
CA ALA A 180 -1.42 7.22 8.26
C ALA A 180 -0.32 8.29 8.18
N ASN A 181 0.88 7.88 7.78
CA ASN A 181 2.04 8.76 7.68
C ASN A 181 2.52 8.90 6.24
N PHE A 182 2.35 10.07 5.64
CA PHE A 182 2.77 10.37 4.27
C PHE A 182 4.12 11.08 4.19
N ASN A 183 4.93 11.16 5.25
CA ASN A 183 6.15 11.97 5.22
C ASN A 183 7.03 11.74 3.98
N LEU A 184 7.34 12.80 3.24
CA LEU A 184 8.13 12.76 2.00
C LEU A 184 7.52 11.95 0.83
N ALA A 185 6.24 11.58 0.91
CA ALA A 185 5.54 10.96 -0.22
C ALA A 185 5.37 11.95 -1.38
N LEU A 186 5.22 11.39 -2.59
CA LEU A 186 4.90 12.14 -3.80
C LEU A 186 3.45 11.87 -4.18
N LEU A 187 2.58 12.87 -4.10
CA LEU A 187 1.13 12.72 -4.36
C LEU A 187 0.70 13.37 -5.67
N GLU A 188 1.58 13.37 -6.69
CA GLU A 188 1.28 14.08 -7.93
C GLU A 188 0.01 13.52 -8.59
N ASN A 189 -1.03 14.33 -8.80
CA ASN A 189 -2.33 13.92 -9.35
C ASN A 189 -3.06 12.79 -8.61
N THR A 190 -2.66 12.46 -7.37
CA THR A 190 -3.33 11.46 -6.53
C THR A 190 -4.76 11.89 -6.21
N ASP A 191 -5.71 10.96 -6.32
CA ASP A 191 -7.11 11.21 -5.97
C ASP A 191 -7.40 10.86 -4.50
N LEU A 192 -7.71 11.87 -3.69
CA LEU A 192 -8.10 11.73 -2.28
C LEU A 192 -9.60 12.04 -2.04
N ASN A 193 -10.43 12.01 -3.09
CA ASN A 193 -11.88 12.22 -3.01
C ASN A 193 -12.52 11.37 -1.90
N GLU A 194 -13.25 12.00 -0.98
CA GLU A 194 -13.98 11.30 0.11
C GLU A 194 -13.07 10.41 1.00
N ALA A 195 -11.74 10.58 0.97
CA ALA A 195 -10.84 9.85 1.84
C ALA A 195 -10.95 10.35 3.29
N PHE A 196 -10.93 9.43 4.25
CA PHE A 196 -10.98 9.75 5.68
C PHE A 196 -9.57 9.96 6.22
N VAL A 197 -9.21 11.20 6.54
CA VAL A 197 -7.83 11.62 6.83
C VAL A 197 -7.60 12.05 8.28
N HIS A 198 -8.41 11.57 9.22
CA HIS A 198 -8.29 11.91 10.65
C HIS A 198 -6.91 11.56 11.23
N ASP A 199 -6.25 12.49 11.93
CA ASP A 199 -4.92 12.30 12.53
C ASP A 199 -3.84 11.84 11.52
N THR A 200 -4.01 12.17 10.24
CA THR A 200 -3.05 11.78 9.19
C THR A 200 -1.90 12.78 9.15
N ILE A 201 -0.69 12.27 8.94
CA ILE A 201 0.52 13.09 8.85
C ILE A 201 0.85 13.33 7.39
N PHE A 202 0.83 14.59 7.00
CA PHE A 202 1.20 15.05 5.66
C PHE A 202 2.37 16.04 5.80
N ALA A 203 3.60 15.55 6.02
CA ALA A 203 4.78 16.41 6.18
C ALA A 203 5.78 16.30 5.01
N ALA A 204 6.34 17.43 4.61
CA ALA A 204 7.38 17.55 3.59
C ALA A 204 7.00 16.88 2.24
N LEU A 205 5.75 17.08 1.83
CA LEU A 205 5.17 16.44 0.64
C LEU A 205 5.33 17.24 -0.63
N ASP A 206 5.41 16.51 -1.75
CA ASP A 206 5.07 17.03 -3.07
C ASP A 206 3.59 16.75 -3.37
N LEU A 207 2.80 17.81 -3.59
CA LEU A 207 1.36 17.73 -3.87
C LEU A 207 1.01 18.08 -5.32
N GLY A 208 1.94 18.05 -6.27
CA GLY A 208 1.71 18.47 -7.66
C GLY A 208 0.37 17.98 -8.25
N GLY A 209 -0.66 18.83 -8.33
CA GLY A 209 -1.96 18.43 -8.88
C GLY A 209 -2.78 17.42 -8.05
N ALA A 210 -2.40 17.13 -6.79
CA ALA A 210 -3.20 16.30 -5.89
C ALA A 210 -4.64 16.83 -5.78
N LYS A 211 -5.62 15.93 -5.86
CA LYS A 211 -7.03 16.29 -6.01
C LYS A 211 -7.76 16.20 -4.67
N ASN A 212 -8.66 17.16 -4.42
CA ASN A 212 -9.58 17.19 -3.28
C ASN A 212 -8.88 17.28 -1.91
N LEU A 213 -7.88 18.15 -1.84
CA LEU A 213 -7.14 18.47 -0.60
C LEU A 213 -7.97 19.24 0.42
N ASP A 214 -9.17 19.74 0.08
CA ASP A 214 -10.03 20.46 1.03
C ASP A 214 -10.32 19.62 2.28
N ASN A 215 -10.55 18.31 2.13
CA ASN A 215 -10.76 17.40 3.26
C ASN A 215 -9.52 17.29 4.17
N VAL A 216 -8.32 17.41 3.60
CA VAL A 216 -7.05 17.41 4.35
C VAL A 216 -6.85 18.74 5.09
N LEU A 217 -7.27 19.84 4.48
CA LEU A 217 -7.11 21.20 5.00
C LEU A 217 -8.11 21.54 6.12
N HIS A 218 -9.23 20.83 6.22
CA HIS A 218 -10.31 21.12 7.18
C HIS A 218 -10.32 20.21 8.43
N GLU A 219 -9.48 19.18 8.49
CA GLU A 219 -9.37 18.27 9.64
C GLU A 219 -8.41 18.82 10.71
N PRO A 220 -8.89 19.33 11.86
CA PRO A 220 -8.06 20.07 12.82
C PRO A 220 -6.99 19.23 13.53
N SER A 221 -7.14 17.90 13.51
CA SER A 221 -6.26 16.98 14.22
C SER A 221 -5.16 16.38 13.33
N SER A 222 -5.24 16.61 12.02
CA SER A 222 -4.24 16.16 11.06
C SER A 222 -3.08 17.16 10.99
N MET A 223 -1.85 16.64 11.05
CA MET A 223 -0.65 17.46 10.95
C MET A 223 -0.28 17.64 9.49
N LEU A 224 -0.46 18.87 9.00
CA LEU A 224 -0.08 19.26 7.64
C LEU A 224 1.14 20.20 7.71
N SER A 225 2.27 19.74 7.19
CA SER A 225 3.48 20.54 6.99
C SER A 225 3.86 20.45 5.51
N ILE A 226 3.45 21.45 4.73
CA ILE A 226 3.67 21.46 3.27
C ILE A 226 5.13 21.85 2.99
N GLY A 227 5.80 21.11 2.10
CA GLY A 227 7.13 21.48 1.61
C GLY A 227 7.12 22.84 0.89
N THR A 228 8.22 23.60 0.99
CA THR A 228 8.34 24.97 0.49
C THR A 228 8.03 25.13 -1.01
N ASP A 229 8.33 24.15 -1.85
CA ASP A 229 8.12 24.26 -3.31
C ASP A 229 6.66 24.02 -3.69
N THR A 230 6.00 23.08 -3.02
CA THR A 230 4.56 22.79 -3.14
C THR A 230 3.73 23.98 -2.67
N LEU A 231 4.17 24.61 -1.58
CA LEU A 231 3.60 25.84 -1.04
C LEU A 231 3.70 26.98 -2.06
N ILE A 232 4.88 27.17 -2.68
CA ILE A 232 5.10 28.17 -3.73
C ILE A 232 4.21 27.93 -4.96
N ASN A 233 4.05 26.68 -5.41
CA ASN A 233 3.25 26.35 -6.58
C ASN A 233 1.73 26.45 -6.32
N THR A 234 1.28 26.01 -5.14
CA THR A 234 -0.12 26.14 -4.71
C THR A 234 -0.51 27.61 -4.56
N LEU A 235 0.40 28.44 -4.01
CA LEU A 235 0.19 29.89 -3.85
C LEU A 235 0.29 30.67 -5.17
N ARG A 236 1.15 30.25 -6.12
CA ARG A 236 1.20 30.84 -7.48
C ARG A 236 -0.09 30.58 -8.26
N ASN A 237 -0.63 29.37 -8.18
CA ASN A 237 -1.90 29.03 -8.81
C ASN A 237 -3.09 29.78 -8.17
N ALA A 238 -2.95 30.22 -6.91
CA ALA A 238 -3.90 31.09 -6.22
C ALA A 238 -3.72 32.59 -6.49
N GLY A 239 -2.72 33.01 -7.28
CA GLY A 239 -2.58 34.38 -7.81
C GLY A 239 -1.89 35.42 -6.91
N GLY A 240 -1.09 35.04 -5.90
CA GLY A 240 -0.37 35.99 -5.02
C GLY A 240 1.14 36.05 -5.26
N GLU A 241 1.74 37.26 -5.27
CA GLU A 241 3.20 37.50 -5.24
C GLU A 241 3.73 37.44 -3.79
N PHE A 242 4.83 36.70 -3.54
CA PHE A 242 5.43 36.55 -2.20
C PHE A 242 6.97 36.58 -2.21
N THR A 243 7.58 37.00 -1.08
CA THR A 243 9.04 37.16 -0.90
C THR A 243 9.63 36.06 0.01
N PRO A 244 10.95 35.77 -0.05
CA PRO A 244 11.57 34.61 0.62
C PRO A 244 11.51 34.58 2.17
N ASP A 245 11.20 35.70 2.84
CA ASP A 245 11.27 35.84 4.31
C ASP A 245 9.94 35.60 5.04
N GLN A 246 9.00 34.89 4.41
CA GLN A 246 7.64 34.71 4.89
C GLN A 246 7.35 33.23 5.22
N GLN A 247 6.85 32.95 6.43
CA GLN A 247 6.36 31.61 6.83
C GLN A 247 4.85 31.53 6.64
N VAL A 248 4.37 30.41 6.09
CA VAL A 248 2.94 30.16 5.85
C VAL A 248 2.36 29.29 6.95
N PHE A 249 1.34 29.81 7.61
CA PHE A 249 0.57 29.15 8.65
C PHE A 249 -0.83 28.85 8.13
N LEU A 250 -1.24 27.59 8.20
CA LEU A 250 -2.62 27.19 7.89
C LEU A 250 -3.44 27.29 9.19
N SER A 251 -4.52 28.07 9.18
CA SER A 251 -5.41 28.20 10.34
C SER A 251 -6.87 27.99 9.93
N LYS A 252 -7.77 27.88 10.93
CA LYS A 252 -9.22 27.61 10.76
C LYS A 252 -9.97 28.54 9.78
N GLY A 253 -9.35 29.60 9.28
CA GLY A 253 -9.92 30.54 8.31
C GLY A 253 -9.25 30.55 6.92
N GLY A 254 -8.35 29.61 6.63
CA GLY A 254 -7.62 29.51 5.36
C GLY A 254 -6.09 29.63 5.52
N VAL A 255 -5.41 29.87 4.39
CA VAL A 255 -3.95 30.05 4.34
C VAL A 255 -3.58 31.45 4.79
N SER A 256 -2.84 31.57 5.89
CA SER A 256 -2.32 32.85 6.40
C SER A 256 -0.80 32.89 6.27
N VAL A 257 -0.26 33.98 5.70
CA VAL A 257 1.19 34.16 5.57
C VAL A 257 1.66 35.29 6.48
N ALA A 258 2.71 35.05 7.28
CA ALA A 258 3.27 36.05 8.20
C ALA A 258 4.77 36.28 7.96
N LEU A 259 5.22 37.52 8.19
CA LEU A 259 6.63 37.93 8.13
C LEU A 259 7.37 37.51 9.40
N LEU A 260 8.65 37.12 9.27
CA LEU A 260 9.54 36.75 10.38
C LEU A 260 9.56 37.78 11.54
N SER A 261 9.34 39.07 11.26
CA SER A 261 9.39 40.15 12.24
C SER A 261 8.11 40.34 13.08
N SER A 262 7.00 39.65 12.78
CA SER A 262 5.72 39.81 13.50
C SER A 262 5.47 38.78 14.62
N ILE A 263 6.44 37.92 14.92
CA ILE A 263 6.33 36.96 16.04
C ILE A 263 6.64 37.69 17.36
N HIS A 264 5.62 38.29 17.98
CA HIS A 264 5.60 38.38 19.44
C HIS A 264 4.96 37.10 19.97
N ALA A 265 5.66 36.42 20.89
CA ALA A 265 5.16 35.23 21.56
C ALA A 265 3.77 35.51 22.19
N PRO A 266 2.81 34.57 22.13
CA PRO A 266 1.57 34.73 22.85
C PRO A 266 1.86 34.57 24.36
N ALA A 267 1.99 35.71 25.03
CA ALA A 267 1.75 35.81 26.46
C ALA A 267 0.23 35.69 26.65
N ASP A 268 -0.27 34.46 26.83
CA ASP A 268 -1.57 34.17 27.47
C ASP A 268 -1.66 32.66 27.75
N LEU A 269 -0.85 32.23 28.72
CA LEU A 269 -0.99 30.97 29.45
C LEU A 269 -0.73 31.26 30.93
N MET A 270 -1.40 32.28 31.48
CA MET A 270 -1.49 32.54 32.92
C MET A 270 -2.73 33.41 33.20
N SER A 271 -3.60 32.92 34.11
CA SER A 271 -4.88 33.48 34.59
C SER A 271 -6.05 33.29 33.60
N GLU A 272 -7.14 32.60 33.94
CA GLU A 272 -7.97 32.82 35.13
C GLU A 272 -8.46 31.51 35.82
N ARG A 273 -8.38 31.56 37.15
CA ARG A 273 -9.15 30.90 38.24
C ARG A 273 -9.92 29.61 38.01
#